data_AF-A0A6L9J059-F1
#
_entry.id   AF-A0A6L9J059-F1
#
_cell.length_a   1.000
_cell.length_b   1.000
_cell.length_c   1.000
_cell.angle_alpha   90.00
_cell.angle_beta   90.00
_cell.angle_gamma   90.00
#
_symmetry.space_group_name_H-M   'P 1'
#
loop_
_entity.id
_entity.type
_entity.pdbx_description
1 polymer ?
#
loop_
_entity_poly.entity_id
_entity_poly.type
_entity_poly.pdbx_seq_one_letter_code
_entity_poly.pdbx_strand_id
1 'polypeptide(L)'
;FFFLDPYLAHPWYHFAYWLSMYFVLFFVAPCIFIVYERRHGGRLPVQIPLTKAARLLVGVSLIISLVCSLSLFFRVDEVSQALPWTLPSLVGGLIGVLFATHTAAFAWALWDGDWLRVRPMFWQAPPTGVLLILLPLIHGADLRPDTDTAQALYYIVIGSVVLANLGIILSYRPAELAYASHVQ
;
A
#
# COMPACT_ATOMS: atom_id res chain seq x y z
N PHE A 1 13.05 17.87 13.08
CA PHE A 1 14.03 16.90 12.56
C PHE A 1 14.22 15.81 13.60
N PHE A 2 13.90 14.56 13.26
CA PHE A 2 14.12 13.42 14.16
C PHE A 2 15.64 13.16 14.28
N PHE A 3 16.14 12.99 15.49
CA PHE A 3 17.55 12.68 15.78
C PHE A 3 17.84 11.22 15.35
N LEU A 4 18.33 11.05 14.12
CA LEU A 4 18.48 9.74 13.46
C LEU A 4 19.84 9.07 13.71
N ASP A 5 20.77 9.70 14.42
CA ASP A 5 22.12 9.15 14.64
C ASP A 5 22.15 7.76 15.31
N PRO A 6 21.31 7.45 16.33
CA PRO A 6 21.22 6.09 16.87
C PRO A 6 20.65 5.08 15.86
N TYR A 7 19.86 5.55 14.90
CA TYR A 7 19.18 4.73 13.90
C TYR A 7 20.13 4.32 12.77
N LEU A 8 21.10 5.17 12.44
CA LEU A 8 22.15 4.89 11.45
C LEU A 8 23.25 3.96 12.00
N ALA A 9 23.46 3.94 13.32
CA ALA A 9 24.49 3.11 13.96
C ALA A 9 24.18 1.61 13.90
N HIS A 10 22.90 1.21 13.98
CA HIS A 10 22.49 -0.20 13.95
C HIS A 10 21.19 -0.45 13.15
N PRO A 11 21.22 -0.27 11.81
CA PRO A 11 20.04 -0.43 10.94
C PRO A 11 19.36 -1.82 11.04
N TRP A 12 20.12 -2.84 11.46
CA TRP A 12 19.63 -4.21 11.64
C TRP A 12 18.60 -4.38 12.76
N TYR A 13 18.73 -3.67 13.89
CA TYR A 13 17.76 -3.81 14.99
C TYR A 13 16.40 -3.22 14.60
N HIS A 14 16.41 -2.12 13.84
CA HIS A 14 15.17 -1.51 13.36
C HIS A 14 14.51 -2.37 12.28
N PHE A 15 15.30 -2.91 11.36
CA PHE A 15 14.83 -3.88 10.37
C PHE A 15 14.23 -5.11 11.06
N ALA A 16 14.93 -5.70 12.03
CA ALA A 16 14.46 -6.86 12.78
C ALA A 16 13.18 -6.56 13.58
N TYR A 17 13.09 -5.38 14.20
CA TYR A 17 11.88 -4.93 14.91
C TYR A 17 10.67 -4.81 13.97
N TRP A 18 10.82 -4.07 12.87
CA TRP A 18 9.75 -3.92 11.89
C TRP A 18 9.35 -5.24 11.25
N LEU A 19 10.34 -6.05 10.85
CA LEU A 19 10.11 -7.36 10.26
C LEU A 19 9.39 -8.28 11.26
N SER A 20 9.80 -8.29 12.53
CA SER A 20 9.15 -9.08 13.58
C SER A 20 7.71 -8.63 13.81
N MET A 21 7.46 -7.32 13.86
CA MET A 21 6.11 -6.77 14.00
C MET A 21 5.21 -7.18 12.83
N TYR A 22 5.69 -7.02 11.60
CA TYR A 22 4.96 -7.43 10.39
C TYR A 22 4.76 -8.94 10.30
N PHE A 23 5.76 -9.73 10.70
CA PHE A 23 5.69 -11.18 10.77
C PHE A 23 4.61 -11.64 11.77
N VAL A 24 4.59 -11.07 12.97
CA VAL A 24 3.55 -11.35 13.97
C VAL A 24 2.17 -10.95 13.42
N LEU A 25 2.02 -9.76 12.84
CA LEU A 25 0.76 -9.31 12.22
C LEU A 25 0.29 -10.26 11.11
N PHE A 26 1.21 -10.79 10.29
CA PHE A 26 0.91 -11.72 9.22
C PHE A 26 0.23 -13.01 9.71
N PHE A 27 0.59 -13.51 10.89
CA PHE A 27 -0.07 -14.68 11.49
C PHE A 27 -1.26 -14.30 12.38
N VAL A 28 -1.12 -13.25 13.19
CA VAL A 28 -2.13 -12.85 14.16
C VAL A 28 -3.40 -12.33 13.48
N ALA A 29 -3.28 -11.55 12.40
CA ALA A 29 -4.46 -10.99 11.74
C ALA A 29 -5.37 -12.08 11.13
N PRO A 30 -4.86 -13.05 10.34
CA PRO A 30 -5.68 -14.18 9.88
C PRO A 30 -6.25 -15.02 11.02
N CYS A 31 -5.47 -15.29 12.08
CA CYS A 31 -5.94 -16.07 13.23
C CYS A 31 -7.09 -15.38 13.96
N ILE A 32 -6.94 -14.10 14.32
CA ILE A 32 -8.01 -13.33 14.96
C ILE A 32 -9.23 -13.27 14.05
N PHE A 33 -9.02 -13.07 12.76
CA PHE A 33 -10.10 -12.99 11.80
C PHE A 33 -10.88 -14.31 11.69
N ILE A 34 -10.21 -15.46 11.54
CA ILE A 34 -10.85 -16.78 11.53
C ILE A 34 -11.64 -17.04 12.82
N VAL A 35 -11.05 -16.69 13.97
CA VAL A 35 -11.74 -16.83 15.27
C VAL A 35 -12.97 -15.94 15.33
N TYR A 36 -12.86 -14.70 14.85
CA TYR A 36 -13.95 -13.74 14.85
C TYR A 36 -15.09 -14.16 13.93
N GLU A 37 -14.81 -14.59 12.70
CA GLU A 37 -15.81 -15.13 11.77
C GLU A 37 -16.53 -16.34 12.35
N ARG A 38 -15.78 -17.30 12.91
CA ARG A 38 -16.38 -18.48 13.56
C ARG A 38 -17.32 -18.11 14.70
N ARG A 39 -16.98 -17.08 15.49
CA ARG A 39 -17.83 -16.58 16.58
C ARG A 39 -19.11 -15.89 16.08
N HIS A 40 -19.09 -15.34 14.86
CA HIS A 40 -20.23 -14.64 14.26
C HIS A 40 -20.99 -15.49 13.23
N GLY A 41 -20.83 -16.82 13.25
CA GLY A 41 -21.59 -17.74 12.40
C GLY A 41 -21.05 -17.89 10.98
N GLY A 42 -19.80 -17.48 10.72
CA GLY A 42 -19.12 -17.61 9.43
C GLY A 42 -18.74 -16.26 8.85
N ARG A 43 -18.80 -16.17 7.51
CA ARG A 43 -18.37 -14.97 6.79
C ARG A 43 -19.24 -13.77 7.16
N LEU A 44 -18.60 -12.65 7.49
CA LEU A 44 -19.31 -11.41 7.83
C LEU A 44 -20.15 -10.93 6.64
N PRO A 45 -21.39 -10.46 6.87
CA PRO A 45 -22.23 -9.94 5.81
C PRO A 45 -21.57 -8.73 5.15
N VAL A 46 -21.76 -8.62 3.84
CA VAL A 46 -21.31 -7.47 3.05
C VAL A 46 -22.40 -6.40 3.12
N GLN A 47 -22.07 -5.26 3.73
CA GLN A 47 -22.99 -4.12 3.91
C GLN A 47 -23.04 -3.26 2.65
N ILE A 48 -21.87 -2.86 2.14
CA ILE A 48 -21.76 -2.10 0.89
C ILE A 48 -20.81 -2.86 -0.05
N PRO A 49 -21.31 -3.46 -1.14
CA PRO A 49 -20.48 -4.29 -2.01
C PRO A 49 -19.46 -3.47 -2.81
N LEU A 50 -18.31 -4.09 -3.08
CA LEU A 50 -17.33 -3.56 -4.01
C LEU A 50 -17.87 -3.52 -5.46
N THR A 51 -17.84 -2.34 -6.08
CA THR A 51 -18.20 -2.09 -7.47
C THR A 51 -17.19 -2.77 -8.37
N LYS A 52 -17.57 -3.05 -9.62
CA LYS A 52 -16.66 -3.65 -10.60
C LYS A 52 -15.39 -2.81 -10.79
N ALA A 53 -15.51 -1.48 -10.79
CA ALA A 53 -14.38 -0.57 -10.90
C ALA A 53 -13.44 -0.69 -9.68
N ALA A 54 -13.98 -0.70 -8.45
CA ALA A 54 -13.17 -0.88 -7.26
C ALA A 54 -12.49 -2.26 -7.23
N ARG A 55 -13.21 -3.34 -7.58
CA ARG A 55 -12.64 -4.69 -7.68
C ARG A 55 -11.52 -4.76 -8.73
N LEU A 56 -11.69 -4.11 -9.87
CA LEU A 56 -10.67 -4.04 -10.91
C LEU A 56 -9.44 -3.30 -10.40
N LEU A 57 -9.61 -2.13 -9.78
CA LEU A 57 -8.50 -1.36 -9.22
C LEU A 57 -7.73 -2.15 -8.15
N VAL A 58 -8.45 -2.83 -7.25
CA VAL A 58 -7.83 -3.70 -6.23
C VAL A 58 -7.11 -4.87 -6.87
N GLY A 59 -7.69 -5.52 -7.89
CA GLY A 59 -7.06 -6.63 -8.60
C GLY A 59 -5.79 -6.22 -9.33
N VAL A 60 -5.81 -5.08 -10.03
CA VAL A 60 -4.62 -4.51 -10.65
C VAL A 60 -3.57 -4.15 -9.58
N SER A 61 -3.98 -3.52 -8.48
CA SER A 61 -3.06 -3.14 -7.39
C SER A 61 -2.43 -4.36 -6.71
N LEU A 62 -3.17 -5.47 -6.58
CA LEU A 62 -2.67 -6.75 -6.08
C LEU A 62 -1.53 -7.27 -6.96
N ILE A 63 -1.76 -7.32 -8.28
CA ILE A 63 -0.79 -7.84 -9.24
C ILE A 63 0.45 -6.95 -9.26
N ILE A 64 0.27 -5.64 -9.34
CA ILE A 64 1.38 -4.67 -9.32
C ILE A 64 2.18 -4.84 -8.03
N SER A 65 1.52 -4.90 -6.87
CA SER A 65 2.19 -5.08 -5.58
C SER A 65 2.97 -6.39 -5.51
N LEU A 66 2.41 -7.48 -6.04
CA LEU A 66 3.09 -8.77 -6.06
C LEU A 66 4.36 -8.70 -6.93
N VAL A 67 4.25 -8.15 -8.13
CA VAL A 67 5.38 -7.99 -9.05
C VAL A 67 6.44 -7.08 -8.46
N CYS A 68 6.06 -5.93 -7.90
CA CYS A 68 6.99 -5.01 -7.22
C CYS A 68 7.70 -5.68 -6.03
N SER A 69 6.96 -6.42 -5.19
CA SER A 69 7.53 -7.13 -4.03
C SER A 69 8.59 -8.14 -4.46
N LEU A 70 8.27 -9.03 -5.40
CA LEU A 70 9.20 -10.03 -5.91
C LEU A 70 10.41 -9.38 -6.60
N SER A 71 10.17 -8.33 -7.38
CA SER A 71 11.26 -7.62 -8.08
C SER A 71 12.22 -6.95 -7.10
N LEU A 72 11.72 -6.36 -6.03
CA LEU A 72 12.54 -5.74 -4.99
C LEU A 72 13.30 -6.75 -4.12
N PHE A 73 12.76 -7.95 -3.92
CA PHE A 73 13.47 -9.01 -3.18
C PHE A 73 14.59 -9.67 -3.99
N PHE A 74 14.39 -9.85 -5.30
CA PHE A 74 15.30 -10.67 -6.10
C PHE A 74 16.11 -9.88 -7.15
N ARG A 75 15.65 -8.68 -7.54
CA ARG A 75 16.22 -7.89 -8.65
C ARG A 75 16.29 -6.40 -8.32
N VAL A 76 16.69 -6.07 -7.09
CA VAL A 76 16.71 -4.68 -6.59
C VAL A 76 17.56 -3.75 -7.46
N ASP A 77 18.67 -4.23 -8.02
CA ASP A 77 19.55 -3.42 -8.86
C ASP A 77 18.85 -2.97 -10.15
N GLU A 78 18.01 -3.82 -10.73
CA GLU A 78 17.22 -3.49 -11.92
C GLU A 78 16.08 -2.54 -11.60
N VAL A 79 15.40 -2.75 -10.47
CA VAL A 79 14.36 -1.83 -10.01
C VAL A 79 14.95 -0.45 -9.73
N SER A 80 16.16 -0.39 -9.16
CA SER A 80 16.87 0.86 -8.93
C SER A 80 17.19 1.61 -10.23
N GLN A 81 17.36 0.91 -11.36
CA GLN A 81 17.58 1.56 -12.65
C GLN A 81 16.31 2.23 -13.19
N ALA A 82 15.13 1.75 -12.82
CA ALA A 82 13.85 2.32 -13.24
C ALA A 82 13.41 3.52 -12.38
N LEU A 83 13.99 3.71 -11.19
CA LEU A 83 13.63 4.80 -10.28
C LEU A 83 14.45 6.07 -10.50
N PRO A 84 13.94 7.26 -10.16
CA PRO A 84 14.71 8.51 -10.27
C PRO A 84 15.93 8.58 -9.35
N TRP A 85 16.03 7.72 -8.34
CA TRP A 85 17.13 7.68 -7.37
C TRP A 85 17.72 6.27 -7.26
N THR A 86 18.91 6.18 -6.67
CA THR A 86 19.52 4.88 -6.37
C THR A 86 18.88 4.26 -5.12
N LEU A 87 18.59 2.96 -5.18
CA LEU A 87 17.93 2.25 -4.09
C LEU A 87 18.90 1.25 -3.44
N PRO A 88 19.38 1.51 -2.20
CA PRO A 88 20.20 0.55 -1.47
C PRO A 88 19.43 -0.76 -1.26
N SER A 89 20.11 -1.91 -1.34
CA SER A 89 19.46 -3.23 -1.27
C SER A 89 18.63 -3.44 0.00
N LEU A 90 19.09 -2.93 1.15
CA LEU A 90 18.34 -3.00 2.41
C LEU A 90 17.01 -2.21 2.33
N VAL A 91 17.05 -1.00 1.76
CA VAL A 91 15.84 -0.17 1.57
C VAL A 91 14.92 -0.82 0.56
N GLY A 92 15.46 -1.37 -0.53
CA GLY A 92 14.69 -2.13 -1.51
C GLY A 92 13.98 -3.33 -0.88
N GLY A 93 14.66 -4.10 -0.04
CA GLY A 93 14.04 -5.20 0.71
C GLY A 93 12.91 -4.74 1.62
N LEU A 94 13.08 -3.62 2.35
CA LEU A 94 12.03 -3.04 3.18
C LEU A 94 10.79 -2.63 2.37
N ILE A 95 10.99 -1.97 1.22
CA ILE A 95 9.90 -1.62 0.30
C ILE A 95 9.28 -2.90 -0.30
N GLY A 96 10.08 -3.93 -0.54
CA GLY A 96 9.60 -5.24 -0.99
C GLY A 96 8.64 -5.89 0.02
N VAL A 97 8.95 -5.83 1.32
CA VAL A 97 8.06 -6.27 2.41
C VAL A 97 6.78 -5.44 2.43
N LEU A 98 6.89 -4.12 2.27
CA LEU A 98 5.71 -3.25 2.17
C LEU A 98 4.80 -3.67 1.01
N PHE A 99 5.34 -3.99 -0.16
CA PHE A 99 4.53 -4.45 -1.28
C PHE A 99 3.95 -5.86 -1.06
N ALA A 100 4.66 -6.75 -0.37
CA ALA A 100 4.12 -8.06 0.00
C ALA A 100 2.89 -7.94 0.91
N THR A 101 2.94 -7.03 1.90
CA THR A 101 1.79 -6.78 2.79
C THR A 101 0.62 -6.15 2.03
N HIS A 102 0.89 -5.27 1.07
CA HIS A 102 -0.15 -4.76 0.16
C HIS A 102 -0.78 -5.87 -0.68
N THR A 103 -0.01 -6.81 -1.23
CA THR A 103 -0.56 -7.96 -1.97
C THR A 103 -1.54 -8.74 -1.10
N ALA A 104 -1.15 -9.07 0.13
CA ALA A 104 -2.02 -9.78 1.07
C ALA A 104 -3.29 -8.97 1.41
N ALA A 105 -3.13 -7.66 1.64
CA ALA A 105 -4.25 -6.77 1.94
C ALA A 105 -5.23 -6.65 0.76
N PHE A 106 -4.74 -6.53 -0.47
CA PHE A 106 -5.60 -6.47 -1.66
C PHE A 106 -6.26 -7.81 -1.96
N ALA A 107 -5.56 -8.94 -1.72
CA ALA A 107 -6.17 -10.26 -1.81
C ALA A 107 -7.33 -10.41 -0.82
N TRP A 108 -7.14 -9.93 0.41
CA TRP A 108 -8.19 -9.89 1.41
C TRP A 108 -9.34 -8.96 1.01
N ALA A 109 -9.05 -7.77 0.47
CA ALA A 109 -10.09 -6.83 0.03
C ALA A 109 -10.98 -7.41 -1.09
N LEU A 110 -10.39 -8.15 -2.05
CA LEU A 110 -11.16 -8.86 -3.08
C LEU A 110 -12.01 -9.98 -2.51
N TRP A 111 -11.45 -10.71 -1.54
CA TRP A 111 -12.13 -11.81 -0.88
C TRP A 111 -13.30 -11.29 -0.03
N ASP A 112 -13.09 -10.28 0.81
CA ASP A 112 -14.08 -9.69 1.71
C ASP A 112 -15.20 -8.98 0.94
N GLY A 113 -14.83 -8.08 0.03
CA GLY A 113 -15.77 -7.43 -0.89
C GLY A 113 -16.66 -6.35 -0.26
N ASP A 114 -16.41 -5.94 0.98
CA ASP A 114 -17.16 -4.90 1.67
C ASP A 114 -16.39 -3.57 1.70
N TRP A 115 -16.96 -2.55 1.06
CA TRP A 115 -16.41 -1.20 1.02
C TRP A 115 -16.11 -0.63 2.41
N LEU A 116 -16.99 -0.80 3.40
CA LEU A 116 -16.82 -0.18 4.72
C LEU A 116 -15.60 -0.72 5.47
N ARG A 117 -15.22 -1.96 5.19
CA ARG A 117 -14.04 -2.61 5.77
C ARG A 117 -12.77 -2.30 4.99
N VAL A 118 -12.85 -2.21 3.67
CA VAL A 118 -11.65 -1.95 2.82
C VAL A 118 -11.36 -0.47 2.60
N ARG A 119 -12.31 0.45 2.87
CA ARG A 119 -12.15 1.89 2.63
C ARG A 119 -10.87 2.50 3.23
N PRO A 120 -10.33 2.08 4.40
CA PRO A 120 -9.10 2.67 4.92
C PRO A 120 -7.93 2.51 3.93
N MET A 121 -7.89 1.41 3.17
CA MET A 121 -6.86 1.17 2.14
C MET A 121 -6.97 2.16 0.98
N PHE A 122 -8.17 2.57 0.62
CA PHE A 122 -8.37 3.60 -0.40
C PHE A 122 -8.04 4.98 0.17
N TRP A 123 -8.44 5.27 1.40
CA TRP A 123 -8.21 6.56 2.05
C TRP A 123 -6.73 6.86 2.34
N GLN A 124 -5.91 5.86 2.61
CA GLN A 124 -4.47 6.06 2.79
C GLN A 124 -3.74 6.37 1.47
N ALA A 125 -4.27 5.95 0.32
CA ALA A 125 -3.54 6.02 -0.94
C ALA A 125 -3.34 7.46 -1.45
N PRO A 126 -4.35 8.36 -1.44
CA PRO A 126 -4.15 9.76 -1.83
C PRO A 126 -3.11 10.53 -1.00
N PRO A 127 -3.15 10.57 0.34
CA PRO A 127 -2.14 11.28 1.11
C PRO A 127 -0.75 10.68 0.92
N THR A 128 -0.64 9.35 0.85
CA THR A 128 0.63 8.67 0.55
C THR A 128 1.16 9.06 -0.83
N GLY A 129 0.30 9.08 -1.85
CA GLY A 129 0.68 9.47 -3.21
C GLY A 129 1.10 10.94 -3.31
N VAL A 130 0.43 11.85 -2.59
CA VAL A 130 0.86 13.26 -2.50
C VAL A 130 2.24 13.37 -1.86
N LEU A 131 2.49 12.66 -0.76
CA LEU A 131 3.82 12.64 -0.13
C LEU A 131 4.89 12.10 -1.08
N LEU A 132 4.57 11.06 -1.84
CA LEU A 132 5.47 10.49 -2.85
C LEU A 132 5.74 11.45 -4.01
N ILE A 133 4.76 12.25 -4.44
CA ILE A 133 4.96 13.31 -5.44
C ILE A 133 5.88 14.42 -4.91
N LEU A 134 5.74 14.79 -3.64
CA LEU A 134 6.56 15.83 -3.03
C LEU A 134 8.02 15.40 -2.85
N LEU A 135 8.29 14.10 -2.71
CA LEU A 135 9.62 13.60 -2.36
C LEU A 135 10.71 14.02 -3.37
N PRO A 136 10.57 13.80 -4.70
CA PRO A 136 11.59 14.25 -5.65
C PRO A 136 11.68 15.78 -5.79
N LEU A 137 10.62 16.51 -5.46
CA LEU A 137 10.62 17.99 -5.49
C LEU A 137 11.43 18.57 -4.33
N ILE A 138 11.33 17.95 -3.15
CA ILE A 138 12.05 18.36 -1.94
C ILE A 138 13.50 17.84 -1.98
N HIS A 139 13.71 16.64 -2.51
CA HIS A 139 14.99 15.93 -2.56
C HIS A 139 15.62 15.91 -3.96
N GLY A 140 15.50 17.02 -4.70
CA GLY A 140 16.01 17.11 -6.08
C GLY A 140 17.51 16.82 -6.20
N ALA A 141 18.30 17.09 -5.16
CA ALA A 141 19.74 16.81 -5.13
C ALA A 141 20.07 15.30 -5.03
N ASP A 142 19.13 14.47 -4.58
CA ASP A 142 19.30 13.03 -4.42
C ASP A 142 18.92 12.24 -5.70
N LEU A 143 18.50 12.96 -6.75
CA LEU A 143 18.16 12.39 -8.05
C LEU A 143 19.43 12.07 -8.86
N ARG A 144 19.37 11.01 -9.67
CA ARG A 144 20.48 10.69 -10.57
C ARG A 144 20.56 11.74 -11.70
N PRO A 145 21.77 12.06 -12.20
CA PRO A 145 21.89 12.77 -13.48
C PRO A 145 21.24 11.89 -14.56
N ASP A 146 20.37 12.45 -15.40
CA ASP A 146 19.63 11.76 -16.48
C ASP A 146 18.31 11.04 -16.09
N THR A 147 17.56 11.57 -15.11
CA THR A 147 16.31 10.94 -14.65
C THR A 147 15.03 11.46 -15.26
N ASP A 148 15.08 12.39 -16.22
CA ASP A 148 13.89 13.13 -16.69
C ASP A 148 12.73 12.21 -17.09
N THR A 149 13.01 11.16 -17.84
CA THR A 149 11.97 10.19 -18.25
C THR A 149 11.48 9.35 -17.07
N ALA A 150 12.38 8.85 -16.21
CA ALA A 150 12.02 8.06 -15.03
C ALA A 150 11.19 8.88 -14.04
N GLN A 151 11.53 10.17 -13.88
CA GLN A 151 10.83 11.10 -13.00
C GLN A 151 9.46 11.48 -13.55
N ALA A 152 9.33 11.72 -14.86
CA ALA A 152 8.04 11.92 -15.50
C ALA A 152 7.12 10.71 -15.33
N LEU A 153 7.63 9.49 -15.59
CA LEU A 153 6.88 8.25 -15.40
C LEU A 153 6.49 8.05 -13.94
N TYR A 154 7.39 8.35 -13.00
CA TYR A 154 7.11 8.30 -11.57
C TYR A 154 5.91 9.20 -11.21
N TYR A 155 5.90 10.46 -11.63
CA TYR A 155 4.77 11.37 -11.36
C TYR A 155 3.48 10.92 -12.02
N ILE A 156 3.53 10.42 -13.26
CA ILE A 156 2.35 9.92 -13.96
C ILE A 156 1.74 8.73 -13.21
N VAL A 157 2.58 7.77 -12.79
CA VAL A 157 2.11 6.58 -12.07
C VAL A 157 1.52 6.96 -10.73
N ILE A 158 2.23 7.74 -9.91
CA ILE A 158 1.74 8.14 -8.58
C ILE A 158 0.50 9.04 -8.69
N GLY A 159 0.50 9.99 -9.62
CA GLY A 159 -0.66 10.84 -9.89
C GLY A 159 -1.88 10.04 -10.31
N SER A 160 -1.70 9.03 -11.17
CA SER A 160 -2.78 8.12 -11.58
C SER A 160 -3.32 7.32 -10.40
N VAL A 161 -2.46 6.85 -9.49
CA VAL A 161 -2.88 6.14 -8.27
C VAL A 161 -3.71 7.05 -7.36
N VAL A 162 -3.28 8.31 -7.16
CA VAL A 162 -4.02 9.30 -6.36
C VAL A 162 -5.41 9.52 -6.96
N LEU A 163 -5.48 9.81 -8.26
CA LEU A 163 -6.75 10.11 -8.94
C LEU A 163 -7.69 8.90 -8.97
N ALA A 164 -7.18 7.70 -9.24
CA ALA A 164 -7.99 6.48 -9.26
C ALA A 164 -8.60 6.18 -7.89
N ASN A 165 -7.81 6.29 -6.81
CA ASN A 165 -8.30 6.06 -5.46
C ASN A 165 -9.31 7.12 -5.01
N LEU A 166 -9.04 8.40 -5.30
CA LEU A 166 -10.00 9.48 -5.04
C LEU A 166 -11.31 9.26 -5.81
N GLY A 167 -11.24 8.85 -7.07
CA GLY A 167 -12.42 8.53 -7.88
C GLY A 167 -13.28 7.44 -7.25
N ILE A 168 -12.66 6.34 -6.79
CA ILE A 168 -13.38 5.28 -6.08
C ILE A 168 -14.00 5.81 -4.78
N ILE A 169 -13.23 6.51 -3.94
CA ILE A 169 -13.73 7.10 -2.70
C ILE A 169 -14.97 7.96 -2.94
N LEU A 170 -14.89 8.88 -3.89
CA LEU A 170 -15.98 9.81 -4.20
C LEU A 170 -17.21 9.07 -4.72
N SER A 171 -17.02 8.00 -5.50
CA SER A 171 -18.13 7.16 -5.99
C SER A 171 -18.92 6.47 -4.87
N TYR A 172 -18.30 6.22 -3.72
CA TYR A 172 -18.93 5.55 -2.58
C TYR A 172 -19.59 6.49 -1.57
N ARG A 173 -19.31 7.80 -1.62
CA ARG A 173 -19.87 8.76 -0.66
C ARG A 173 -21.39 8.72 -0.53
N PRO A 174 -22.18 8.63 -1.61
CA PRO A 174 -23.63 8.55 -1.49
C PRO A 174 -24.09 7.29 -0.75
N ALA A 175 -23.46 6.14 -1.04
CA ALA A 175 -23.80 4.86 -0.40
C ALA A 175 -23.43 4.86 1.09
N GLU A 176 -22.30 5.45 1.46
CA GLU A 176 -21.90 5.62 2.87
C GLU A 176 -22.90 6.49 3.66
N LEU A 177 -23.33 7.60 3.07
CA LEU A 177 -24.29 8.51 3.71
C LEU A 177 -25.65 7.84 3.90
N ALA A 178 -26.14 7.13 2.88
CA ALA A 178 -27.38 6.36 2.97
C ALA A 178 -27.30 5.28 4.05
N TYR A 179 -26.20 4.53 4.09
CA TYR A 179 -25.97 3.52 5.13
C TYR A 179 -25.96 4.13 6.54
N ALA A 180 -25.25 5.25 6.74
CA ALA A 180 -25.19 5.92 8.03
C ALA A 180 -26.58 6.39 8.51
N SER A 181 -27.46 6.84 7.61
CA SER A 181 -28.83 7.26 7.97
C SER A 181 -29.76 6.12 8.36
N HIS A 182 -29.45 4.87 8.00
CA HIS A 182 -30.26 3.69 8.35
C HIS A 182 -29.84 3.02 9.66
N VAL A 183 -28.64 3.34 10.17
CA VAL A 183 -28.10 2.77 11.41
C VAL A 183 -28.37 3.70 12.62
N GLN A 184 -28.81 4.94 12.38
CA GLN A 184 -29.26 5.89 13.41
C GLN A 184 -30.74 5.71 13.73
#